data_AF-A0A0C9VCC8-F1
#
_entry.id   AF-A0A0C9VCC8-F1
#
_cell.length_a   1.000
_cell.length_b   1.000
_cell.length_c   1.000
_cell.angle_alpha   90.00
_cell.angle_beta   90.00
_cell.angle_gamma   90.00
#
_symmetry.space_group_name_H-M   'P 1'
#
loop_
_entity.id
_entity.type
_entity.pdbx_description
1 polymer ?
#
loop_
_entity_poly.entity_id
_entity_poly.type
_entity_poly.pdbx_seq_one_letter_code
_entity_poly.pdbx_strand_id
1 'polypeptide(L)'
;MSVTTTVAGGSGSVDVSDAIENLERDTLGASWKTALEAEFGKPYFRKLKDFLISEEKSQVVYPPVKEIYSWSRLTPLDAVKAIVIGQDPYHNVGQAHGLSFSVLPPTKLPGSLKNIYKQLSADIPSFTPPKTGDLSPLAKAGVLWLNTVLTVRAHKANSHAKKGWESFTDAVIKAVLERGDGRGVVFFAWGLPAQQTIGRLGINEDKHLVLRSVHPSPLSAYKGFLGNEHFKKANEWLRERNGEEIDWTVLSATGTKTSRSAASTSS
;
A
#
# COMPACT_ATOMS: atom_id res chain seq x y z
N MET A 1 23.15 -38.71 -31.94
CA MET A 1 21.93 -37.90 -32.01
C MET A 1 21.99 -36.87 -30.91
N SER A 2 22.46 -35.66 -31.23
CA SER A 2 22.56 -34.55 -30.29
C SER A 2 21.37 -33.64 -30.55
N VAL A 3 20.46 -33.52 -29.59
CA VAL A 3 19.30 -32.62 -29.70
C VAL A 3 19.73 -31.28 -29.12
N THR A 4 20.01 -30.33 -30.02
CA THR A 4 20.23 -28.93 -29.69
C THR A 4 18.85 -28.28 -29.58
N THR A 5 18.39 -28.00 -28.36
CA THR A 5 17.19 -27.21 -28.13
C THR A 5 17.54 -25.74 -28.30
N THR A 6 17.20 -25.18 -29.46
CA THR A 6 17.21 -23.74 -29.72
C THR A 6 16.11 -23.09 -28.89
N VAL A 7 16.48 -22.26 -27.91
CA VAL A 7 15.53 -21.39 -27.22
C VAL A 7 15.30 -20.18 -28.13
N ALA A 8 14.10 -20.08 -28.70
CA ALA A 8 13.68 -18.92 -29.47
C ALA A 8 13.53 -17.72 -28.55
N GLY A 9 14.44 -16.75 -28.68
CA GLY A 9 14.27 -15.39 -28.19
C GLY A 9 13.60 -14.53 -29.25
N GLY A 10 12.66 -13.67 -28.83
CA GLY A 10 12.16 -12.56 -29.64
C GLY A 10 10.64 -12.44 -29.69
N SER A 11 10.04 -11.83 -28.65
CA SER A 11 8.74 -11.12 -28.74
C SER A 11 8.36 -10.32 -27.48
N GLY A 12 8.94 -10.61 -26.31
CA GLY A 12 8.52 -9.98 -25.04
C GLY A 12 9.03 -8.56 -24.75
N SER A 13 9.98 -8.02 -25.52
CA SER A 13 10.63 -6.73 -25.20
C SER A 13 9.83 -5.49 -25.63
N VAL A 14 9.03 -5.60 -26.70
CA VAL A 14 8.17 -4.52 -27.19
C VAL A 14 6.96 -4.35 -26.27
N ASP A 15 6.34 -5.47 -25.85
CA ASP A 15 5.16 -5.50 -25.00
C ASP A 15 5.39 -4.85 -23.62
N VAL A 16 6.51 -5.15 -22.95
CA VAL A 16 6.80 -4.57 -21.63
C VAL A 16 7.18 -3.09 -21.70
N SER A 17 7.88 -2.67 -22.75
CA SER A 17 8.22 -1.25 -22.94
C SER A 17 6.94 -0.44 -23.15
N ASP A 18 6.05 -0.92 -24.03
CA ASP A 18 4.74 -0.28 -24.28
C ASP A 18 3.84 -0.30 -23.05
N ALA A 19 3.83 -1.39 -22.28
CA ALA A 19 3.09 -1.49 -21.03
C ALA A 19 3.60 -0.50 -19.98
N ILE A 20 4.92 -0.31 -19.86
CA ILE A 20 5.47 0.72 -19.00
C ILE A 20 5.09 2.09 -19.53
N GLU A 21 5.36 2.45 -20.78
CA GLU A 21 5.05 3.79 -21.32
C GLU A 21 3.60 4.21 -21.09
N ASN A 22 2.66 3.27 -21.22
CA ASN A 22 1.23 3.53 -21.08
C ASN A 22 0.68 3.27 -19.66
N LEU A 23 1.53 2.94 -18.69
CA LEU A 23 1.11 2.43 -17.39
C LEU A 23 0.12 3.33 -16.65
N GLU A 24 0.34 4.65 -16.64
CA GLU A 24 -0.54 5.61 -15.97
C GLU A 24 -1.86 5.76 -16.71
N ARG A 25 -1.87 5.62 -18.04
CA ARG A 25 -3.11 5.63 -18.82
C ARG A 25 -3.97 4.42 -18.50
N ASP A 26 -3.34 3.26 -18.39
CA ASP A 26 -4.04 1.96 -18.39
C ASP A 26 -4.39 1.48 -16.97
N THR A 27 -3.63 1.90 -15.95
CA THR A 27 -3.73 1.28 -14.61
C THR A 27 -3.83 2.26 -13.45
N LEU A 28 -3.56 3.55 -13.63
CA LEU A 28 -3.73 4.54 -12.56
C LEU A 28 -5.21 4.92 -12.42
N GLY A 29 -5.71 4.96 -11.18
CA GLY A 29 -7.09 5.35 -10.89
C GLY A 29 -7.42 6.75 -11.42
N ALA A 30 -8.64 6.96 -11.92
CA ALA A 30 -9.00 8.16 -12.67
C ALA A 30 -8.84 9.47 -11.88
N SER A 31 -9.23 9.49 -10.59
CA SER A 31 -9.07 10.68 -9.73
C SER A 31 -7.60 11.02 -9.50
N TRP A 32 -6.76 10.00 -9.32
CA TRP A 32 -5.31 10.16 -9.19
C TRP A 32 -4.64 10.59 -10.48
N LYS A 33 -5.05 10.03 -11.62
CA LYS A 33 -4.52 10.41 -12.94
C LYS A 33 -4.73 11.89 -13.20
N THR A 34 -5.91 12.41 -12.84
CA THR A 34 -6.22 13.85 -12.94
C THR A 34 -5.33 14.66 -11.99
N ALA A 35 -5.22 14.25 -10.73
CA ALA A 35 -4.45 14.99 -9.73
C ALA A 35 -2.93 14.98 -9.98
N LEU A 36 -2.41 13.96 -10.69
CA LEU A 36 -0.98 13.74 -10.91
C LEU A 36 -0.53 14.01 -12.35
N GLU A 37 -1.40 14.53 -13.21
CA GLU A 37 -1.12 14.74 -14.63
C GLU A 37 0.16 15.56 -14.86
N ALA A 38 0.36 16.60 -14.04
CA ALA A 38 1.53 17.47 -14.11
C ALA A 38 2.86 16.73 -13.81
N GLU A 39 2.83 15.59 -13.12
CA GLU A 39 4.04 14.81 -12.80
C GLU A 39 4.56 14.05 -14.02
N PHE A 40 3.67 13.55 -14.89
CA PHE A 40 4.06 12.63 -15.98
C PHE A 40 4.97 13.28 -17.02
N GLY A 41 4.84 14.59 -17.20
CA GLY A 41 5.70 15.37 -18.09
C GLY A 41 7.07 15.72 -17.52
N LYS A 42 7.30 15.56 -16.21
CA LYS A 42 8.51 16.08 -15.55
C LYS A 42 9.75 15.25 -15.88
N PRO A 43 10.94 15.87 -15.91
CA PRO A 43 12.19 15.17 -16.24
C PRO A 43 12.51 13.98 -15.33
N TYR A 44 12.17 14.05 -14.04
CA TYR A 44 12.42 12.93 -13.12
C TYR A 44 11.54 11.73 -13.46
N PHE A 45 10.29 11.97 -13.89
CA PHE A 45 9.35 10.90 -14.19
C PHE A 45 9.74 10.19 -15.47
N ARG A 46 10.13 10.92 -16.52
CA ARG A 46 10.68 10.33 -17.76
C ARG A 46 11.90 9.45 -17.48
N LYS A 47 12.87 9.96 -16.69
CA LYS A 47 14.03 9.17 -16.26
C LYS A 47 13.65 7.91 -15.48
N LEU A 48 12.59 7.99 -14.66
CA LEU A 48 12.04 6.83 -13.97
C LEU A 48 11.48 5.81 -14.97
N LYS A 49 10.74 6.22 -16.00
CA LYS A 49 10.23 5.33 -17.06
C LYS A 49 11.36 4.61 -17.79
N ASP A 50 12.37 5.36 -18.25
CA ASP A 50 13.55 4.79 -18.93
C ASP A 50 14.25 3.74 -18.04
N PHE A 51 14.40 4.06 -16.75
CA PHE A 51 14.98 3.15 -15.76
C PHE A 51 14.15 1.87 -15.60
N LEU A 52 12.83 1.98 -15.47
CA LEU A 52 11.94 0.81 -15.32
C LEU A 52 11.98 -0.09 -16.56
N ILE A 53 11.96 0.50 -17.76
CA ILE A 53 12.08 -0.23 -19.03
C ILE A 53 13.41 -0.99 -19.08
N SER A 54 14.50 -0.36 -18.65
CA SER A 54 15.81 -1.02 -18.57
C SER A 54 15.85 -2.14 -17.53
N GLU A 55 15.23 -1.96 -16.37
CA GLU A 55 15.20 -3.00 -15.33
C GLU A 55 14.39 -4.20 -15.79
N GLU A 56 13.17 -4.02 -16.33
CA GLU A 56 12.32 -5.12 -16.79
C GLU A 56 12.96 -5.92 -17.95
N LYS A 57 13.78 -5.28 -18.79
CA LYS A 57 14.51 -5.97 -19.88
C LYS A 57 15.57 -6.95 -19.37
N SER A 58 16.08 -6.76 -18.16
CA SER A 58 17.26 -7.49 -17.68
C SER A 58 17.10 -8.14 -16.30
N GLN A 59 16.05 -7.80 -15.57
CA GLN A 59 15.80 -8.23 -14.19
C GLN A 59 14.34 -8.59 -14.02
N VAL A 60 14.06 -9.44 -13.03
CA VAL A 60 12.69 -9.63 -12.54
C VAL A 60 12.38 -8.52 -11.56
N VAL A 61 11.32 -7.75 -11.82
CA VAL A 61 10.86 -6.64 -10.98
C VAL A 61 9.49 -6.96 -10.40
N TYR A 62 9.25 -6.50 -9.17
CA TYR A 62 7.99 -6.60 -8.46
C TYR A 62 7.46 -5.23 -8.05
N PRO A 63 6.13 -5.06 -7.93
CA PRO A 63 5.10 -6.02 -8.34
C PRO A 63 5.05 -6.15 -9.88
N PRO A 64 4.28 -7.11 -10.46
CA PRO A 64 4.03 -7.11 -11.90
C PRO A 64 3.56 -5.74 -12.39
N VAL A 65 4.00 -5.31 -13.57
CA VAL A 65 3.81 -3.94 -14.11
C VAL A 65 2.39 -3.40 -13.89
N LYS A 66 1.36 -4.18 -14.25
CA LYS A 66 -0.06 -3.78 -14.11
C LYS A 66 -0.54 -3.52 -12.68
N GLU A 67 0.19 -4.04 -11.69
CA GLU A 67 -0.14 -3.93 -10.27
C GLU A 67 0.58 -2.75 -9.59
N ILE A 68 1.51 -2.06 -10.25
CA ILE A 68 2.29 -0.94 -9.66
C ILE A 68 1.37 0.14 -9.06
N TYR A 69 0.24 0.44 -9.74
CA TYR A 69 -0.73 1.44 -9.31
C TYR A 69 -1.99 0.88 -8.64
N SER A 70 -1.98 -0.37 -8.16
CA SER A 70 -3.17 -0.97 -7.53
C SER A 70 -3.69 -0.19 -6.31
N TRP A 71 -2.80 0.47 -5.55
CA TRP A 71 -3.17 1.40 -4.48
C TRP A 71 -4.14 2.50 -4.93
N SER A 72 -3.96 3.02 -6.14
CA SER A 72 -4.75 4.15 -6.66
C SER A 72 -6.16 3.75 -7.09
N ARG A 73 -6.31 2.52 -7.60
CA ARG A 73 -7.60 1.98 -8.03
C ARG A 73 -8.44 1.50 -6.86
N LEU A 74 -7.79 0.99 -5.81
CA LEU A 74 -8.45 0.49 -4.61
C LEU A 74 -8.83 1.61 -3.64
N THR A 75 -8.07 2.71 -3.62
CA THR A 75 -8.37 3.88 -2.79
C THR A 75 -8.39 5.13 -3.66
N PRO A 76 -9.54 5.52 -4.24
CA PRO A 76 -9.70 6.79 -4.94
C PRO A 76 -9.29 7.98 -4.06
N LEU A 77 -8.78 9.06 -4.66
CA LEU A 77 -8.25 10.24 -3.93
C LEU A 77 -9.23 10.82 -2.90
N ASP A 78 -10.51 10.91 -3.26
CA ASP A 78 -11.60 11.40 -2.43
C ASP A 78 -12.04 10.42 -1.33
N ALA A 79 -11.64 9.15 -1.42
CA ALA A 79 -11.92 8.14 -0.39
C ALA A 79 -10.82 8.07 0.69
N VAL A 80 -9.69 8.78 0.53
CA VAL A 80 -8.56 8.66 1.46
C VAL A 80 -8.89 9.24 2.84
N LYS A 81 -8.89 8.38 3.85
CA LYS A 81 -9.06 8.70 5.28
C LYS A 81 -7.73 8.59 6.04
N ALA A 82 -6.93 7.60 5.68
CA ALA A 82 -5.62 7.38 6.28
C ALA A 82 -4.58 6.93 5.24
N ILE A 83 -3.30 7.18 5.54
CA ILE A 83 -2.15 6.78 4.73
C ILE A 83 -1.21 5.95 5.60
N VAL A 84 -0.89 4.75 5.14
CA VAL A 84 0.18 3.92 5.70
C VAL A 84 1.40 3.99 4.79
N ILE A 85 2.50 4.54 5.31
CA ILE A 85 3.73 4.74 4.53
C ILE A 85 4.64 3.52 4.70
N GLY A 86 4.77 2.75 3.62
CA GLY A 86 5.78 1.71 3.47
C GLY A 86 7.04 2.21 2.77
N GLN A 87 8.08 1.38 2.75
CA GLN A 87 9.37 1.72 2.15
C GLN A 87 9.40 1.36 0.67
N ASP A 88 9.50 0.07 0.38
CA ASP A 88 9.48 -0.54 -0.95
C ASP A 88 8.64 -1.84 -0.93
N PRO A 89 8.24 -2.39 -2.10
CA PRO A 89 7.44 -3.60 -2.14
C PRO A 89 8.18 -4.81 -1.57
N TYR A 90 7.43 -5.85 -1.19
CA TYR A 90 8.05 -7.14 -0.94
C TYR A 90 8.79 -7.66 -2.18
N HIS A 91 10.01 -8.13 -1.98
CA HIS A 91 10.93 -8.48 -3.06
C HIS A 91 10.97 -9.99 -3.39
N ASN A 92 10.13 -10.84 -2.79
CA ASN A 92 10.08 -12.26 -3.17
C ASN A 92 8.90 -12.56 -4.10
N VAL A 93 9.01 -13.67 -4.81
CA VAL A 93 8.02 -14.19 -5.77
C VAL A 93 6.63 -14.25 -5.13
N GLY A 94 5.63 -13.69 -5.82
CA GLY A 94 4.22 -13.77 -5.44
C GLY A 94 3.82 -12.96 -4.20
N GLN A 95 4.67 -12.06 -3.70
CA GLN A 95 4.37 -11.25 -2.52
C GLN A 95 3.72 -9.92 -2.86
N ALA A 96 4.44 -9.04 -3.58
CA ALA A 96 3.97 -7.69 -3.85
C ALA A 96 2.89 -7.65 -4.94
N HIS A 97 1.85 -6.85 -4.69
CA HIS A 97 0.72 -6.62 -5.61
C HIS A 97 0.25 -5.14 -5.62
N GLY A 98 1.14 -4.22 -5.25
CA GLY A 98 0.86 -2.77 -5.34
C GLY A 98 0.31 -2.12 -4.08
N LEU A 99 0.14 -2.85 -2.98
CA LEU A 99 -0.19 -2.31 -1.66
C LEU A 99 0.97 -2.56 -0.68
N SER A 100 1.34 -1.56 0.12
CA SER A 100 2.32 -1.74 1.20
C SER A 100 1.82 -2.78 2.23
N PHE A 101 2.74 -3.59 2.76
CA PHE A 101 2.49 -4.67 3.74
C PHE A 101 1.56 -5.82 3.31
N SER A 102 0.83 -5.70 2.21
CA SER A 102 -0.13 -6.70 1.77
C SER A 102 0.49 -7.81 0.91
N VAL A 103 -0.06 -9.01 1.01
CA VAL A 103 0.24 -10.16 0.14
C VAL A 103 -1.04 -10.89 -0.25
N LEU A 104 -1.09 -11.45 -1.46
CA LEU A 104 -2.24 -12.25 -1.90
C LEU A 104 -2.08 -13.73 -1.50
N PRO A 105 -3.18 -14.47 -1.25
CA PRO A 105 -3.11 -15.93 -1.18
C PRO A 105 -2.47 -16.52 -2.45
N PRO A 106 -1.70 -17.62 -2.35
CA PRO A 106 -1.45 -18.45 -1.15
C PRO A 106 -0.24 -17.99 -0.31
N THR A 107 0.29 -16.79 -0.52
CA THR A 107 1.50 -16.31 0.15
C THR A 107 1.33 -16.28 1.66
N LYS A 108 2.30 -16.85 2.39
CA LYS A 108 2.32 -16.84 3.86
C LYS A 108 2.39 -15.40 4.39
N LEU A 109 1.65 -15.12 5.45
CA LEU A 109 1.67 -13.84 6.14
C LEU A 109 3.11 -13.42 6.52
N PRO A 110 3.60 -12.27 6.02
CA PRO A 110 4.88 -11.72 6.41
C PRO A 110 4.91 -11.35 7.90
N GLY A 111 6.09 -11.37 8.51
CA GLY A 111 6.25 -11.06 9.94
C GLY A 111 5.71 -9.68 10.33
N SER A 112 5.91 -8.66 9.48
CA SER A 112 5.37 -7.32 9.70
C SER A 112 3.84 -7.32 9.72
N LEU A 113 3.20 -8.01 8.77
CA LEU A 113 1.74 -8.07 8.69
C LEU A 113 1.12 -8.85 9.86
N LYS A 114 1.80 -9.92 10.34
CA LYS A 114 1.39 -10.61 11.57
C LYS A 114 1.37 -9.67 12.77
N ASN A 115 2.37 -8.80 12.89
CA ASN A 115 2.41 -7.83 13.99
C ASN A 115 1.36 -6.72 13.82
N ILE A 116 1.10 -6.27 12.58
CA ILE A 116 -0.03 -5.37 12.27
C ILE A 116 -1.36 -5.98 12.75
N TYR A 117 -1.65 -7.23 12.40
CA TYR A 117 -2.86 -7.91 12.86
C TYR A 117 -2.90 -8.11 14.38
N LYS A 118 -1.75 -8.42 15.00
CA LYS A 118 -1.65 -8.54 16.47
C LYS A 118 -2.01 -7.22 17.15
N GLN A 119 -1.49 -6.09 16.64
CA GLN A 119 -1.83 -4.78 17.20
C GLN A 119 -3.28 -4.39 16.90
N LEU A 120 -3.77 -4.66 15.69
CA LEU A 120 -5.15 -4.37 15.32
C LEU A 120 -6.16 -5.12 16.21
N SER A 121 -5.88 -6.39 16.54
CA SER A 121 -6.68 -7.19 17.47
C SER A 121 -6.63 -6.69 18.92
N ALA A 122 -5.54 -6.03 19.32
CA ALA A 122 -5.46 -5.41 20.64
C ALA A 122 -6.23 -4.08 20.69
N ASP A 123 -6.20 -3.31 19.61
CA ASP A 123 -6.85 -2.01 19.51
C ASP A 123 -8.36 -2.11 19.31
N ILE A 124 -8.81 -3.11 18.55
CA ILE A 124 -10.20 -3.26 18.09
C ILE A 124 -10.73 -4.63 18.58
N PRO A 125 -11.46 -4.70 19.72
CA PRO A 125 -11.90 -5.95 20.32
C PRO A 125 -12.78 -6.85 19.42
N SER A 126 -13.50 -6.26 18.46
CA SER A 126 -14.33 -6.98 17.48
C SER A 126 -13.55 -7.52 16.28
N PHE A 127 -12.27 -7.16 16.12
CA PHE A 127 -11.44 -7.62 15.03
C PHE A 127 -10.96 -9.05 15.24
N THR A 128 -11.13 -9.90 14.23
CA THR A 128 -10.60 -11.27 14.23
C THR A 128 -9.55 -11.42 13.12
N PRO A 129 -8.26 -11.63 13.44
CA PRO A 129 -7.20 -11.73 12.44
C PRO A 129 -7.50 -12.75 11.34
N PRO A 130 -7.51 -12.35 10.06
CA PRO A 130 -7.72 -13.30 8.97
C PRO A 130 -6.46 -14.14 8.72
N LYS A 131 -6.65 -15.25 7.99
CA LYS A 131 -5.54 -16.07 7.48
C LYS A 131 -4.90 -15.49 6.21
N THR A 132 -5.61 -14.62 5.50
CA THR A 132 -5.12 -13.93 4.29
C THR A 132 -4.33 -12.67 4.63
N GLY A 133 -3.36 -12.32 3.79
CA GLY A 133 -2.62 -11.07 3.87
C GLY A 133 -3.14 -9.95 2.97
N ASP A 134 -4.30 -10.17 2.34
CA ASP A 134 -4.89 -9.22 1.40
C ASP A 134 -5.52 -8.04 2.16
N LEU A 135 -4.96 -6.85 1.97
CA LEU A 135 -5.41 -5.60 2.59
C LEU A 135 -6.34 -4.79 1.66
N SER A 136 -6.70 -5.33 0.50
CA SER A 136 -7.63 -4.68 -0.44
C SER A 136 -8.96 -4.26 0.21
N PRO A 137 -9.56 -5.01 1.15
CA PRO A 137 -10.75 -4.54 1.85
C PRO A 137 -10.54 -3.24 2.65
N LEU A 138 -9.39 -3.07 3.33
CA LEU A 138 -9.06 -1.79 4.00
C LEU A 138 -8.72 -0.69 3.02
N ALA A 139 -8.09 -1.03 1.89
CA ALA A 139 -7.84 -0.06 0.82
C ALA A 139 -9.15 0.57 0.34
N LYS A 140 -10.17 -0.26 0.10
CA LYS A 140 -11.53 0.17 -0.27
C LYS A 140 -12.25 0.92 0.86
N ALA A 141 -11.87 0.68 2.12
CA ALA A 141 -12.38 1.42 3.28
C ALA A 141 -11.71 2.79 3.51
N GLY A 142 -10.81 3.22 2.61
CA GLY A 142 -10.17 4.54 2.66
C GLY A 142 -8.75 4.55 3.23
N VAL A 143 -8.11 3.38 3.40
CA VAL A 143 -6.71 3.29 3.84
C VAL A 143 -5.78 3.20 2.64
N LEU A 144 -5.04 4.26 2.36
CA LEU A 144 -4.05 4.31 1.29
C LEU A 144 -2.75 3.59 1.74
N TRP A 145 -2.54 2.37 1.26
CA TRP A 145 -1.34 1.56 1.53
C TRP A 145 -0.22 1.86 0.52
N LEU A 146 0.54 2.93 0.77
CA LEU A 146 1.51 3.48 -0.18
C LEU A 146 2.95 3.17 0.23
N ASN A 147 3.74 2.56 -0.65
CA ASN A 147 5.19 2.53 -0.48
C ASN A 147 5.82 3.82 -1.05
N THR A 148 6.91 4.31 -0.47
CA THR A 148 7.68 5.44 -1.03
C THR A 148 8.38 5.09 -2.35
N VAL A 149 8.70 3.81 -2.55
CA VAL A 149 9.21 3.23 -3.80
C VAL A 149 8.20 2.20 -4.28
N LEU A 150 7.77 2.27 -5.54
CA LEU A 150 6.66 1.43 -6.03
C LEU A 150 7.09 0.14 -6.74
N THR A 151 8.39 -0.03 -6.99
CA THR A 151 8.94 -1.26 -7.60
C THR A 151 10.22 -1.69 -6.90
N VAL A 152 10.58 -2.96 -7.04
CA VAL A 152 11.80 -3.54 -6.47
C VAL A 152 12.24 -4.71 -7.32
N ARG A 153 13.55 -4.88 -7.45
CA ARG A 153 14.12 -6.08 -8.06
C ARG A 153 13.92 -7.30 -7.16
N ALA A 154 13.63 -8.45 -7.78
CA ALA A 154 13.53 -9.72 -7.08
C ALA A 154 14.74 -9.97 -6.17
N HIS A 155 14.46 -10.30 -4.92
CA HIS A 155 15.41 -10.62 -3.86
C HIS A 155 16.40 -9.50 -3.47
N LYS A 156 16.17 -8.26 -3.92
CA LYS A 156 17.02 -7.10 -3.60
C LYS A 156 16.20 -5.91 -3.11
N ALA A 157 15.91 -5.89 -1.80
CA ALA A 157 15.31 -4.74 -1.14
C ALA A 157 16.06 -3.44 -1.47
N ASN A 158 15.33 -2.33 -1.61
CA ASN A 158 15.84 -0.99 -1.94
C ASN A 158 16.56 -0.83 -3.28
N SER A 159 16.52 -1.83 -4.16
CA SER A 159 17.21 -1.78 -5.45
C SER A 159 16.75 -0.63 -6.36
N HIS A 160 15.50 -0.16 -6.22
CA HIS A 160 14.94 0.95 -7.01
C HIS A 160 14.81 2.25 -6.20
N ALA A 161 15.41 2.32 -5.01
CA ALA A 161 15.46 3.55 -4.23
C ALA A 161 16.25 4.63 -4.98
N LYS A 162 15.84 5.89 -4.83
CA LYS A 162 16.44 7.10 -5.43
C LYS A 162 16.39 7.11 -6.96
N LYS A 163 15.43 6.41 -7.55
CA LYS A 163 15.23 6.34 -9.02
C LYS A 163 14.11 7.24 -9.52
N GLY A 164 13.41 7.95 -8.62
CA GLY A 164 12.35 8.90 -8.95
C GLY A 164 11.00 8.57 -8.34
N TRP A 165 10.83 7.36 -7.80
CA TRP A 165 9.58 6.98 -7.13
C TRP A 165 9.27 7.84 -5.92
N GLU A 166 10.27 8.24 -5.15
CA GLU A 166 10.06 9.08 -3.96
C GLU A 166 9.46 10.44 -4.36
N SER A 167 9.94 11.04 -5.45
CA SER A 167 9.38 12.29 -5.98
C SER A 167 7.94 12.12 -6.46
N PHE A 168 7.63 10.98 -7.08
CA PHE A 168 6.26 10.68 -7.49
C PHE A 168 5.33 10.44 -6.30
N THR A 169 5.74 9.64 -5.31
CA THR A 169 4.92 9.33 -4.14
C THR A 169 4.77 10.52 -3.19
N ASP A 170 5.73 11.45 -3.19
CA ASP A 170 5.55 12.77 -2.59
C ASP A 170 4.41 13.55 -3.23
N ALA A 171 4.33 13.55 -4.57
CA ALA A 171 3.23 14.20 -5.29
C ALA A 171 1.89 13.52 -4.99
N VAL A 172 1.88 12.19 -4.82
CA VAL A 172 0.69 11.44 -4.35
C VAL A 172 0.22 11.95 -2.98
N ILE A 173 1.12 12.06 -2.01
CA ILE A 173 0.77 12.56 -0.67
C ILE A 173 0.31 14.02 -0.74
N LYS A 174 0.99 14.88 -1.52
CA LYS A 174 0.57 16.27 -1.72
C LYS A 174 -0.83 16.38 -2.33
N ALA A 175 -1.16 15.58 -3.32
CA ALA A 175 -2.49 15.52 -3.90
C ALA A 175 -3.57 15.23 -2.83
N VAL A 176 -3.28 14.34 -1.86
CA VAL A 176 -4.18 14.09 -0.72
C VAL A 176 -4.34 15.34 0.15
N LEU A 177 -3.26 16.06 0.43
CA LEU A 177 -3.27 17.26 1.26
C LEU A 177 -4.01 18.44 0.59
N GLU A 178 -3.96 18.49 -0.75
CA GLU A 178 -4.45 19.58 -1.59
C GLU A 178 -5.83 19.34 -2.19
N ARG A 179 -6.47 18.18 -1.96
CA ARG A 179 -7.76 17.76 -2.59
C ARG A 179 -8.99 18.65 -2.32
N GLY A 180 -8.85 19.71 -1.53
CA GLY A 180 -9.85 20.79 -1.42
C GLY A 180 -11.08 20.53 -0.55
N ASP A 181 -11.27 19.34 -0.01
CA ASP A 181 -12.46 18.98 0.82
C ASP A 181 -12.36 19.41 2.30
N GLY A 182 -11.24 20.03 2.69
CA GLY A 182 -10.98 20.49 4.05
C GLY A 182 -10.70 19.37 5.07
N ARG A 183 -10.90 18.09 4.71
CA ARG A 183 -10.78 16.97 5.64
C ARG A 183 -9.32 16.73 6.03
N GLY A 184 -9.13 16.43 7.32
CA GLY A 184 -7.87 15.91 7.81
C GLY A 184 -7.68 14.45 7.40
N VAL A 185 -6.44 13.96 7.45
CA VAL A 185 -6.10 12.54 7.23
C VAL A 185 -5.15 12.05 8.31
N VAL A 186 -5.20 10.74 8.59
CA VAL A 186 -4.29 10.08 9.52
C VAL A 186 -3.08 9.51 8.78
N PHE A 187 -1.88 9.75 9.27
CA PHE A 187 -0.64 9.17 8.78
C PHE A 187 -0.09 8.15 9.76
N PHE A 188 0.11 6.92 9.31
CA PHE A 188 0.83 5.89 10.05
C PHE A 188 2.30 5.91 9.62
N ALA A 189 3.15 6.54 10.44
CA ALA A 189 4.58 6.70 10.21
C ALA A 189 5.39 5.68 11.00
N TRP A 190 5.35 4.42 10.55
CA TRP A 190 6.00 3.30 11.22
C TRP A 190 7.44 3.09 10.75
N GLY A 191 8.39 3.42 11.63
CA GLY A 191 9.82 3.36 11.35
C GLY A 191 10.40 4.68 10.80
N LEU A 192 11.72 4.78 10.87
CA LEU A 192 12.46 6.00 10.52
C LEU A 192 12.19 6.50 9.08
N PRO A 193 12.17 5.65 8.03
CA PRO A 193 11.93 6.13 6.66
C PRO A 193 10.57 6.81 6.48
N ALA A 194 9.52 6.25 7.09
CA ALA A 194 8.18 6.84 7.06
C ALA A 194 8.15 8.19 7.80
N GLN A 195 8.79 8.28 8.97
CA GLN A 195 8.89 9.51 9.74
C GLN A 195 9.70 10.60 9.02
N GLN A 196 10.77 10.23 8.32
CA GLN A 196 11.54 11.13 7.47
C GLN A 196 10.70 11.66 6.30
N THR A 197 9.83 10.83 5.72
CA THR A 197 8.89 11.24 4.68
C THR A 197 7.92 12.30 5.20
N ILE A 198 7.35 12.09 6.39
CA ILE A 198 6.49 13.09 7.06
C ILE A 198 7.25 14.41 7.28
N GLY A 199 8.46 14.34 7.86
CA GLY A 199 9.25 15.54 8.15
C GLY A 199 9.63 16.32 6.88
N ARG A 200 10.04 15.61 5.83
CA ARG A 200 10.40 16.20 4.54
C ARG A 200 9.22 16.84 3.82
N LEU A 201 8.02 16.29 3.96
CA LEU A 201 6.80 16.85 3.38
C LEU A 201 6.21 17.99 4.21
N GLY A 202 6.67 18.21 5.44
CA GLY A 202 6.20 19.29 6.31
C GLY A 202 4.70 19.16 6.63
N ILE A 203 4.25 17.95 6.99
CA ILE A 203 2.83 17.70 7.28
C ILE A 203 2.35 18.62 8.42
N ASN A 204 1.29 19.38 8.14
CA ASN A 204 0.64 20.24 9.14
C ASN A 204 -0.15 19.38 10.14
N GLU A 205 0.39 19.20 11.35
CA GLU A 205 -0.23 18.38 12.40
C GLU A 205 -1.45 19.04 13.09
N ASP A 206 -1.72 20.32 12.84
CA ASP A 206 -3.00 20.95 13.25
C ASP A 206 -4.15 20.49 12.35
N LYS A 207 -3.84 20.09 11.11
CA LYS A 207 -4.80 19.60 10.12
C LYS A 207 -4.86 18.09 10.03
N HIS A 208 -3.74 17.41 10.25
CA HIS A 208 -3.58 15.97 10.04
C HIS A 208 -3.07 15.30 11.32
N LEU A 209 -3.42 14.03 11.53
CA LEU A 209 -2.84 13.26 12.64
C LEU A 209 -1.63 12.47 12.14
N VAL A 210 -0.50 12.56 12.82
CA VAL A 210 0.66 11.70 12.54
C VAL A 210 0.94 10.76 13.71
N LEU A 211 0.74 9.47 13.48
CA LEU A 211 1.00 8.40 14.44
C LEU A 211 2.37 7.77 14.19
N ARG A 212 3.32 8.02 15.10
CA ARG A 212 4.73 7.60 14.97
C ARG A 212 5.05 6.43 15.89
N SER A 213 5.69 5.40 15.36
CA SER A 213 6.26 4.30 16.15
C SER A 213 7.45 3.67 15.44
N VAL A 214 8.11 2.71 16.09
CA VAL A 214 9.01 1.78 15.39
C VAL A 214 8.25 0.94 14.35
N HIS A 215 8.98 0.33 13.43
CA HIS A 215 8.41 -0.45 12.34
C HIS A 215 7.78 -1.78 12.85
N PRO A 216 6.72 -2.32 12.23
CA PRO A 216 6.11 -3.59 12.62
C PRO A 216 6.97 -4.85 12.39
N SER A 217 8.21 -4.72 11.90
CA SER A 217 9.04 -5.89 11.61
C SER A 217 9.36 -6.68 12.90
N PRO A 218 9.57 -8.00 12.82
CA PRO A 218 9.93 -8.81 13.99
C PRO A 218 11.15 -8.27 14.78
N LEU A 219 12.07 -7.59 14.10
CA LEU A 219 13.28 -6.99 14.69
C LEU A 219 13.00 -5.80 15.61
N SER A 220 11.84 -5.14 15.47
CA SER A 220 11.55 -3.90 16.18
C SER A 220 10.16 -3.81 16.79
N ALA A 221 9.23 -4.71 16.45
CA ALA A 221 7.83 -4.58 16.87
C ALA A 221 7.63 -4.49 18.39
N TYR A 222 8.38 -5.28 19.16
CA TYR A 222 8.34 -5.27 20.63
C TYR A 222 8.98 -4.02 21.28
N LYS A 223 9.65 -3.17 20.48
CA LYS A 223 10.28 -1.93 20.95
C LYS A 223 9.36 -0.71 20.85
N GLY A 224 8.06 -0.92 20.64
CA GLY A 224 7.05 0.15 20.65
C GLY A 224 6.08 0.19 19.47
N PHE A 225 6.06 -0.81 18.58
CA PHE A 225 4.93 -0.96 17.65
C PHE A 225 3.77 -1.66 18.35
N LEU A 226 4.06 -2.78 19.03
CA LEU A 226 3.07 -3.45 19.86
C LEU A 226 2.79 -2.60 21.11
N GLY A 227 1.52 -2.31 21.37
CA GLY A 227 1.04 -1.43 22.45
C GLY A 227 0.91 0.05 22.06
N ASN A 228 1.10 0.42 20.78
CA ASN A 228 1.04 1.83 20.37
C ASN A 228 -0.38 2.40 20.29
N GLU A 229 -1.40 1.55 20.17
CA GLU A 229 -2.83 1.89 20.05
C GLU A 229 -3.17 2.74 18.80
N HIS A 230 -2.36 2.65 17.74
CA HIS A 230 -2.52 3.53 16.59
C HIS A 230 -3.86 3.37 15.87
N PHE A 231 -4.43 2.16 15.77
CA PHE A 231 -5.68 1.96 15.03
C PHE A 231 -6.87 2.55 15.78
N LYS A 232 -6.88 2.41 17.11
CA LYS A 232 -7.84 3.05 18.01
C LYS A 232 -7.76 4.57 17.92
N LYS A 233 -6.55 5.13 18.10
CA LYS A 233 -6.29 6.58 18.02
C LYS A 233 -6.68 7.18 16.66
N ALA A 234 -6.45 6.43 15.58
CA ALA A 234 -6.85 6.84 14.24
C ALA A 234 -8.37 6.99 14.12
N ASN A 235 -9.15 6.01 14.58
CA ASN A 235 -10.61 6.09 14.54
C ASN A 235 -11.17 7.16 15.47
N GLU A 236 -10.61 7.31 16.69
CA GLU A 236 -11.00 8.37 17.62
C GLU A 236 -10.87 9.75 16.96
N TRP A 237 -9.70 10.02 16.35
CA TRP A 237 -9.44 11.29 15.68
C TRP A 237 -10.30 11.50 14.43
N LEU A 238 -10.49 10.46 13.60
CA LEU A 238 -11.34 10.55 12.40
C LEU A 238 -12.80 10.82 12.78
N ARG A 239 -13.31 10.17 13.83
CA ARG A 239 -14.67 10.38 14.32
C ARG A 239 -14.86 11.81 14.81
N GLU A 240 -13.93 12.32 15.61
CA GLU A 240 -13.98 13.68 16.15
C GLU A 240 -13.87 14.74 15.05
N ARG A 241 -13.00 14.52 14.05
CA ARG A 241 -12.70 15.54 13.04
C ARG A 241 -13.60 15.49 11.81
N ASN A 242 -13.91 14.30 11.33
CA ASN A 242 -14.59 14.08 10.05
C ASN A 242 -15.95 13.40 10.21
N GLY A 243 -16.33 12.93 11.42
CA GLY A 243 -17.57 12.19 11.63
C GLY A 243 -17.58 10.79 11.04
N GLU A 244 -16.41 10.26 10.66
CA GLU A 244 -16.26 8.95 10.01
C GLU A 244 -15.23 8.11 10.76
N GLU A 245 -15.28 6.79 10.56
CA GLU A 245 -14.26 5.86 11.03
C GLU A 245 -13.78 4.96 9.88
N ILE A 246 -12.67 4.27 10.11
CA ILE A 246 -12.26 3.12 9.31
C ILE A 246 -12.83 1.87 9.97
N ASP A 247 -13.65 1.11 9.25
CA ASP A 247 -14.07 -0.21 9.70
C ASP A 247 -12.91 -1.19 9.51
N TRP A 248 -12.13 -1.40 10.57
CA TRP A 248 -11.03 -2.36 10.56
C TRP A 248 -11.49 -3.81 10.46
N THR A 249 -12.77 -4.09 10.76
CA THR A 249 -13.34 -5.44 10.80
C THR A 249 -13.67 -5.99 9.42
N VAL A 250 -13.62 -5.19 8.35
CA VAL A 250 -13.77 -5.65 6.96
C VAL A 250 -12.74 -6.70 6.53
N LEU A 251 -11.61 -6.79 7.24
CA LEU A 251 -10.62 -7.85 7.07
C LEU A 251 -10.95 -9.12 7.84
N SER A 252 -11.83 -9.06 8.84
CA SER A 252 -12.06 -10.17 9.75
C SER A 252 -12.53 -11.38 8.96
N ALA A 253 -12.03 -12.55 9.33
CA ALA A 253 -12.54 -13.78 8.75
C ALA A 253 -14.06 -13.80 8.96
N THR A 254 -14.84 -13.94 7.88
CA THR A 254 -16.27 -14.21 8.03
C THR A 254 -16.40 -15.51 8.81
N GLY A 255 -16.66 -15.41 10.11
CA GLY A 255 -17.21 -16.52 10.84
C GLY A 255 -18.47 -16.94 10.09
N THR A 256 -18.57 -18.21 9.72
CA THR A 256 -19.85 -18.84 9.42
C THR A 256 -20.82 -18.39 10.50
N LYS A 257 -21.71 -17.45 10.19
CA LYS A 257 -22.87 -17.16 11.01
C LYS A 257 -23.71 -18.43 10.98
N THR A 258 -23.48 -19.33 11.94
CA THR A 258 -24.44 -20.39 12.20
C THR A 258 -25.71 -19.68 12.65
N SER A 259 -26.73 -19.73 11.82
CA SER A 259 -28.05 -19.21 12.14
C SER A 259 -28.52 -19.86 13.44
N ARG A 260 -28.52 -19.12 14.55
CA ARG A 260 -29.38 -19.48 15.67
C ARG A 260 -30.79 -19.08 15.24
N SER A 261 -31.52 -20.08 14.75
CA SER A 261 -32.98 -20.05 14.73
C SER A 261 -33.45 -19.69 16.14
N ALA A 262 -34.14 -18.56 16.27
CA ALA A 262 -34.95 -18.26 17.42
C ALA A 262 -36.14 -19.22 17.37
N ALA A 263 -36.11 -20.27 18.19
CA ALA A 263 -37.31 -21.02 18.50
C ALA A 263 -38.19 -20.12 19.37
N SER A 264 -39.23 -19.58 18.74
CA SER A 264 -40.34 -18.90 19.37
C SER A 264 -41.01 -19.80 20.39
N THR A 265 -41.15 -19.26 21.60
CA THR A 265 -42.18 -19.65 22.56
C THR A 265 -43.56 -19.48 21.94
N SER A 266 -44.38 -20.52 21.97
CA SER A 266 -45.84 -20.39 21.93
C SER A 266 -46.52 -21.60 22.57
N SER A 267 -47.31 -21.28 23.60
CA SER A 267 -48.36 -22.07 24.27
C SER A 267 -47.94 -23.14 25.26
#